data_AF-A0AA42TR89-F1
#
_entry.id   AF-A0AA42TR89-F1
#
_cell.length_a   1.000
_cell.length_b   1.000
_cell.length_c   1.000
_cell.angle_alpha   90.00
_cell.angle_beta   90.00
_cell.angle_gamma   90.00
#
_symmetry.space_group_name_H-M   'P 1'
#
loop_
_entity.id
_entity.type
_entity.pdbx_description
1 polymer ?
#
loop_
_entity_poly.entity_id
_entity_poly.type
_entity_poly.pdbx_seq_one_letter_code
_entity_poly.pdbx_strand_id
1 'polypeptide(L)'
;MNPAVLDACCGSRMMWFDKADPRAVFVDQRRETITVTDNSRGNATGQRVLRIEPDCLMDFRALTFPDGAFKLVAFDPPHLVHAGPKSWLGAKYGKLGPDWREDLRQGFAECFRVLEPGGTLVFKWNETQVKVKEVLALTPEKPLFGQVSGRSGMTHWLVFMKP
;
A
#
# COMPACT_ATOMS: atom_id res chain seq x y z
N MET A 1 8.45 22.42 -2.24
CA MET A 1 7.70 21.88 -3.40
C MET A 1 6.56 21.06 -2.87
N ASN A 2 5.36 21.16 -3.43
CA ASN A 2 4.29 20.23 -3.09
C ASN A 2 4.61 18.87 -3.74
N PRO A 3 4.62 17.77 -2.99
CA PRO A 3 4.86 16.43 -3.54
C PRO A 3 3.85 16.12 -4.64
N ALA A 4 4.32 15.56 -5.76
CA ALA A 4 3.46 15.16 -6.87
C ALA A 4 2.94 13.71 -6.72
N VAL A 5 3.53 12.96 -5.78
CA VAL A 5 3.26 11.55 -5.54
C VAL A 5 2.70 11.35 -4.14
N LEU A 6 1.69 10.50 -4.02
CA LEU A 6 1.18 10.00 -2.73
C LEU A 6 1.47 8.50 -2.62
N ASP A 7 2.05 8.06 -1.51
CA ASP A 7 1.95 6.67 -1.06
C ASP A 7 0.88 6.59 0.03
N ALA A 8 -0.27 6.01 -0.31
CA ALA A 8 -1.44 6.00 0.55
C ALA A 8 -1.37 4.95 1.69
N CYS A 9 -0.40 4.03 1.65
CA CYS A 9 -0.25 2.92 2.60
C CYS A 9 1.24 2.60 2.82
N CYS A 10 2.03 3.58 3.24
CA CYS A 10 3.47 3.53 3.07
C CYS A 10 4.17 2.44 3.88
N GLY A 11 3.61 2.02 5.02
CA GLY A 11 4.25 1.11 5.96
C GLY A 11 5.70 1.51 6.23
N SER A 12 6.63 0.58 6.09
CA SER A 12 8.07 0.84 6.21
C SER A 12 8.76 1.27 4.90
N ARG A 13 8.00 1.81 3.95
CA ARG A 13 8.41 2.36 2.64
C ARG A 13 9.21 1.37 1.80
N MET A 14 8.71 0.15 1.66
CA MET A 14 9.47 -0.99 1.10
C MET A 14 9.48 -1.05 -0.42
N MET A 15 8.53 -0.38 -1.06
CA MET A 15 8.45 -0.23 -2.51
C MET A 15 9.44 0.81 -3.04
N TRP A 16 9.96 1.66 -2.14
CA TRP A 16 10.74 2.83 -2.48
C TRP A 16 12.24 2.53 -2.51
N PHE A 17 12.90 2.94 -3.59
CA PHE A 17 14.37 2.89 -3.68
C PHE A 17 15.00 3.90 -2.72
N ASP A 18 14.48 5.14 -2.71
CA ASP A 18 14.77 6.14 -1.70
C ASP A 18 13.57 6.26 -0.75
N LYS A 19 13.76 5.86 0.51
CA LYS A 19 12.71 5.93 1.52
C LYS A 19 12.37 7.36 1.94
N ALA A 20 13.18 8.34 1.58
CA ALA A 20 12.98 9.76 1.87
C ALA A 20 12.76 10.57 0.58
N ASP A 21 12.30 9.93 -0.49
CA ASP A 21 12.11 10.57 -1.80
C ASP A 21 11.24 11.84 -1.67
N PRO A 22 11.78 13.04 -1.94
CA PRO A 22 11.09 14.31 -1.68
C PRO A 22 9.95 14.59 -2.66
N ARG A 23 9.78 13.75 -3.69
CA ARG A 23 8.68 13.86 -4.66
C ARG A 23 7.38 13.29 -4.09
N ALA A 24 7.46 12.52 -3.01
CA ALA A 24 6.34 11.80 -2.42
C ALA A 24 5.97 12.31 -1.04
N VAL A 25 4.68 12.23 -0.72
CA VAL A 25 4.18 12.27 0.65
C VAL A 25 3.79 10.85 1.07
N PHE A 26 4.22 10.45 2.25
CA PHE A 26 4.00 9.10 2.78
C PHE A 26 2.90 9.11 3.85
N VAL A 27 1.83 8.35 3.62
CA VAL A 27 0.69 8.20 4.53
C VAL A 27 0.61 6.78 5.07
N ASP A 28 0.38 6.65 6.37
CA ASP A 28 -0.04 5.41 7.01
C ASP A 28 -0.90 5.78 8.24
N GLN A 29 -1.87 4.95 8.60
CA GLN A 29 -2.68 5.15 9.80
C GLN A 29 -1.92 4.80 11.10
N ARG A 30 -0.69 4.27 10.96
CA ARG A 30 0.16 3.82 12.06
C ARG A 30 1.42 4.66 12.14
N ARG A 31 1.92 4.80 13.37
CA ARG A 31 3.29 5.27 13.65
C ARG A 31 3.86 4.40 14.75
N GLU A 32 4.74 3.49 14.38
CA GLU A 32 5.21 2.45 15.30
C GLU A 32 6.60 1.94 14.93
N THR A 33 7.31 1.46 15.95
CA THR A 33 8.57 0.73 15.80
C THR A 33 8.34 -0.70 16.28
N ILE A 34 8.53 -1.66 15.38
CA ILE A 34 8.27 -3.07 15.63
C ILE A 34 9.57 -3.85 15.52
N THR A 35 9.90 -4.61 16.55
CA THR A 35 10.99 -5.59 16.49
C THR A 35 10.42 -6.94 16.12
N VAL A 36 10.89 -7.51 15.03
CA VAL A 36 10.48 -8.82 14.51
C VAL A 36 11.66 -9.78 14.52
N THR A 37 11.40 -11.08 14.69
CA THR A 37 12.42 -12.11 14.51
C THR A 37 12.83 -12.17 13.03
N ASP A 38 14.13 -12.18 12.77
CA ASP A 38 14.73 -12.26 11.44
C ASP A 38 15.92 -13.23 11.47
N ASN A 39 15.65 -14.46 11.01
CA ASN A 39 16.65 -15.52 10.93
C ASN A 39 17.35 -15.55 9.55
N SER A 40 17.32 -14.44 8.79
CA SER A 40 18.07 -14.36 7.55
C SER A 40 19.57 -14.57 7.79
N ARG A 41 20.22 -15.26 6.85
CA ARG A 41 21.65 -15.59 6.95
C ARG A 41 22.45 -14.30 7.15
N GLY A 42 23.23 -14.25 8.23
CA GLY A 42 24.06 -13.09 8.58
C GLY A 42 23.45 -12.14 9.62
N ASN A 43 22.18 -12.33 10.03
CA ASN A 43 21.61 -11.56 11.14
C ASN A 43 21.97 -12.20 12.49
N ALA A 44 23.11 -11.79 13.06
CA ALA A 44 23.60 -12.32 14.34
C ALA A 44 22.66 -12.07 15.53
N THR A 45 21.82 -11.02 15.46
CA THR A 45 20.88 -10.68 16.53
C THR A 45 19.59 -11.50 16.47
N GLY A 46 19.31 -12.15 15.33
CA GLY A 46 18.05 -12.82 15.06
C GLY A 46 16.84 -11.88 15.03
N GLN A 47 17.06 -10.55 14.95
CA GLN A 47 16.03 -9.54 15.05
C GLN A 47 16.19 -8.46 13.97
N ARG A 48 15.07 -7.89 13.55
CA ARG A 48 15.01 -6.72 12.67
C ARG A 48 14.04 -5.71 13.25
N VAL A 49 14.42 -4.44 13.19
CA VAL A 49 13.54 -3.32 13.54
C VAL A 49 12.88 -2.80 12.27
N LEU A 50 11.54 -2.78 12.26
CA LEU A 50 10.71 -2.12 11.27
C LEU A 50 10.22 -0.80 11.84
N ARG A 51 10.40 0.28 11.10
CA ARG A 51 9.89 1.62 11.44
C ARG A 51 8.82 2.01 10.45
N ILE A 52 7.64 2.34 10.97
CA ILE A 52 6.54 2.94 10.22
C ILE A 52 6.46 4.37 10.69
N GLU A 53 6.99 5.27 9.87
CA GLU A 53 7.15 6.69 10.17
C GLU A 53 6.60 7.48 8.98
N PRO A 54 5.26 7.60 8.84
CA PRO A 54 4.68 8.37 7.74
C PRO A 54 4.86 9.87 7.99
N ASP A 55 4.88 10.64 6.90
CA ASP A 55 4.86 12.11 6.97
C ASP A 55 3.50 12.58 7.52
N CYS A 56 2.42 11.88 7.16
CA CYS A 56 1.07 12.15 7.61
C CYS A 56 0.43 10.89 8.22
N LEU A 57 -0.01 10.98 9.48
CA LEU A 57 -0.76 9.92 10.13
C LEU A 57 -2.22 10.00 9.68
N MET A 58 -2.63 9.13 8.76
CA MET A 58 -3.93 9.26 8.08
C MET A 58 -4.42 7.91 7.57
N ASP A 59 -5.73 7.75 7.54
CA ASP A 59 -6.39 6.57 7.01
C ASP A 59 -6.61 6.73 5.50
N PHE A 60 -6.23 5.71 4.72
CA PHE A 60 -6.39 5.75 3.27
C PHE A 60 -7.87 5.83 2.82
N ARG A 61 -8.81 5.48 3.72
CA ARG A 61 -10.26 5.58 3.49
C ARG A 61 -10.78 7.01 3.59
N ALA A 62 -9.98 7.93 4.16
CA ALA A 62 -10.36 9.31 4.40
C ALA A 62 -9.14 10.23 4.25
N LEU A 63 -8.68 10.41 3.02
CA LEU A 63 -7.53 11.25 2.71
C LEU A 63 -7.92 12.73 2.81
N THR A 64 -7.27 13.49 3.69
CA THR A 64 -7.58 14.92 3.86
C THR A 64 -6.98 15.82 2.77
N PHE A 65 -6.52 15.24 1.66
CA PHE A 65 -5.99 15.97 0.52
C PHE A 65 -7.13 16.43 -0.41
N PRO A 66 -6.97 17.58 -1.08
CA PRO A 66 -7.92 18.03 -2.10
C PRO A 66 -8.03 17.06 -3.28
N ASP A 67 -9.16 17.15 -3.99
CA ASP A 67 -9.35 16.49 -5.27
C ASP A 67 -8.26 16.95 -6.26
N GLY A 68 -7.72 16.01 -7.05
CA GLY A 68 -6.72 16.34 -8.06
C GLY A 68 -5.36 16.80 -7.53
N ALA A 69 -5.06 16.60 -6.25
CA ALA A 69 -3.80 17.06 -5.65
C ALA A 69 -2.54 16.34 -6.16
N PHE A 70 -2.66 15.11 -6.69
CA PHE A 70 -1.52 14.28 -7.06
C PHE A 70 -1.53 13.84 -8.53
N LYS A 71 -0.34 13.66 -9.08
CA LYS A 71 -0.12 13.09 -10.42
C LYS A 71 -0.03 11.58 -10.39
N LEU A 72 0.49 11.04 -9.29
CA LEU A 72 0.66 9.60 -9.07
C LEU A 72 0.26 9.21 -7.66
N VAL A 73 -0.48 8.11 -7.53
CA VAL A 73 -0.78 7.46 -6.25
C VAL A 73 -0.22 6.05 -6.29
N ALA A 74 0.56 5.68 -5.28
CA ALA A 74 0.94 4.31 -4.98
C ALA A 74 -0.01 3.76 -3.91
N PHE A 75 -0.67 2.65 -4.20
CA PHE A 75 -1.63 2.02 -3.31
C PHE A 75 -1.25 0.55 -3.07
N ASP A 76 -0.71 0.26 -1.89
CA ASP A 76 -0.31 -1.08 -1.41
C ASP A 76 -0.95 -1.36 -0.05
N PRO A 77 -2.29 -1.50 0.01
CA PRO A 77 -2.99 -1.74 1.27
C PRO A 77 -2.64 -3.13 1.85
N PRO A 78 -3.00 -3.37 3.13
CA PRO A 78 -2.92 -4.71 3.70
C PRO A 78 -3.66 -5.74 2.82
N HIS A 79 -3.12 -6.94 2.70
CA HIS A 79 -3.68 -8.00 1.82
C HIS A 79 -3.89 -9.35 2.53
N LEU A 80 -3.73 -9.36 3.87
CA LEU A 80 -3.90 -10.56 4.69
C LEU A 80 -5.19 -10.46 5.49
N VAL A 81 -6.12 -11.41 5.31
CA VAL A 81 -7.30 -11.58 6.17
C VAL A 81 -6.89 -12.26 7.48
N HIS A 82 -6.02 -13.26 7.38
CA HIS A 82 -5.51 -14.00 8.51
C HIS A 82 -3.99 -13.82 8.62
N ALA A 83 -3.55 -13.32 9.76
CA ALA A 83 -2.14 -13.24 10.13
C ALA A 83 -2.00 -13.66 11.59
N GLY A 84 -1.14 -14.65 11.85
CA GLY A 84 -0.85 -15.05 13.23
C GLY A 84 -0.24 -13.88 14.02
N PRO A 85 -0.36 -13.84 15.37
CA PRO A 85 0.13 -12.74 16.19
C PRO A 85 1.63 -12.44 16.03
N LYS A 86 2.42 -13.44 15.60
CA LYS A 86 3.86 -13.35 15.33
C LYS A 86 4.19 -13.24 13.84
N SER A 87 3.19 -13.00 12.96
CA SER A 87 3.38 -12.96 11.52
C SER A 87 4.21 -11.74 11.12
N TRP A 88 5.37 -11.99 10.51
CA TRP A 88 6.24 -10.95 9.96
C TRP A 88 5.51 -10.07 8.92
N LEU A 89 4.70 -10.69 8.06
CA LEU A 89 3.93 -9.97 7.05
C LEU A 89 2.81 -9.12 7.70
N GLY A 90 2.17 -9.63 8.75
CA GLY A 90 1.15 -8.91 9.50
C GLY A 90 1.72 -7.68 10.23
N ALA A 91 2.89 -7.82 10.86
CA ALA A 91 3.59 -6.70 11.48
C ALA A 91 3.95 -5.62 10.44
N LYS A 92 4.41 -6.05 9.26
CA LYS A 92 4.91 -5.14 8.23
C LYS A 92 3.80 -4.38 7.50
N TYR A 93 2.77 -5.10 7.04
CA TYR A 93 1.75 -4.56 6.15
C TYR A 93 0.37 -4.42 6.81
N GLY A 94 0.24 -4.76 8.09
CA GLY A 94 -1.05 -4.84 8.76
C GLY A 94 -1.88 -6.05 8.29
N LYS A 95 -3.16 -6.03 8.65
CA LYS A 95 -4.15 -7.02 8.23
C LYS A 95 -5.43 -6.31 7.78
N LEU A 96 -6.16 -6.97 6.90
CA LEU A 96 -7.50 -6.59 6.51
C LEU A 96 -8.45 -6.72 7.72
N GLY A 97 -9.33 -5.74 7.87
CA GLY A 97 -10.41 -5.77 8.86
C GLY A 97 -11.57 -6.70 8.45
N PRO A 98 -12.61 -6.82 9.29
CA PRO A 98 -13.82 -7.57 8.93
C PRO A 98 -14.52 -7.00 7.70
N ASP A 99 -14.51 -5.67 7.54
CA ASP A 99 -15.19 -4.93 6.47
C ASP A 99 -14.26 -4.55 5.31
N TRP A 100 -13.20 -5.34 5.12
CA TRP A 100 -12.12 -4.99 4.19
C TRP A 100 -12.56 -4.70 2.75
N ARG A 101 -13.68 -5.29 2.29
CA ARG A 101 -14.21 -5.01 0.95
C ARG A 101 -14.68 -3.56 0.84
N GLU A 102 -15.31 -3.06 1.88
CA GLU A 102 -15.75 -1.67 1.95
C GLU A 102 -14.55 -0.74 2.18
N ASP A 103 -13.61 -1.13 3.05
CA ASP A 103 -12.37 -0.39 3.24
C ASP A 103 -11.64 -0.17 1.90
N LEU A 104 -11.42 -1.24 1.13
CA LEU A 104 -10.76 -1.13 -0.18
C LEU A 104 -11.59 -0.35 -1.19
N ARG A 105 -12.92 -0.45 -1.19
CA ARG A 105 -13.80 0.35 -2.05
C ARG A 105 -13.59 1.85 -1.79
N GLN A 106 -13.61 2.25 -0.52
CA GLN A 106 -13.34 3.63 -0.11
C GLN A 106 -11.91 4.04 -0.45
N GLY A 107 -10.93 3.16 -0.20
CA GLY A 107 -9.54 3.43 -0.54
C GLY A 107 -9.30 3.67 -2.03
N PHE A 108 -9.89 2.85 -2.91
CA PHE A 108 -9.85 3.11 -4.34
C PHE A 108 -10.51 4.45 -4.68
N ALA A 109 -11.71 4.72 -4.14
CA ALA A 109 -12.42 5.97 -4.39
C ALA A 109 -11.59 7.20 -3.98
N GLU A 110 -10.97 7.17 -2.80
CA GLU A 110 -10.09 8.24 -2.33
C GLU A 110 -8.83 8.38 -3.19
N CYS A 111 -8.17 7.28 -3.54
CA CYS A 111 -7.01 7.30 -4.43
C CYS A 111 -7.34 7.92 -5.79
N PHE A 112 -8.48 7.59 -6.39
CA PHE A 112 -8.93 8.21 -7.63
C PHE A 112 -9.39 9.65 -7.43
N ARG A 113 -10.03 10.01 -6.31
CA ARG A 113 -10.46 11.38 -6.03
C ARG A 113 -9.26 12.34 -5.99
N VAL A 114 -8.20 11.98 -5.27
CA VAL A 114 -7.01 12.83 -5.09
C VAL A 114 -6.09 12.86 -6.33
N LEU A 115 -6.28 11.97 -7.31
CA LEU A 115 -5.57 12.04 -8.58
C LEU A 115 -6.11 13.15 -9.48
N GLU A 116 -5.24 13.89 -10.17
CA GLU A 116 -5.65 14.78 -11.26
C GLU A 116 -6.22 13.97 -12.44
N PRO A 117 -7.10 14.55 -13.28
CA PRO A 117 -7.53 13.90 -14.53
C PRO A 117 -6.32 13.45 -15.37
N GLY A 118 -6.33 12.20 -15.84
CA GLY A 118 -5.17 11.58 -16.52
C GLY A 118 -4.03 11.14 -15.60
N GLY A 119 -4.15 11.35 -14.28
CA GLY A 119 -3.20 10.88 -13.28
C GLY A 119 -3.16 9.35 -13.15
N THR A 120 -2.08 8.82 -12.55
CA THR A 120 -1.82 7.37 -12.51
C THR A 120 -1.97 6.79 -11.11
N LEU A 121 -2.72 5.70 -10.98
CA LEU A 121 -2.74 4.85 -9.77
C LEU A 121 -1.92 3.59 -10.03
N VAL A 122 -0.87 3.37 -9.25
CA VAL A 122 -0.12 2.11 -9.20
C VAL A 122 -0.61 1.31 -8.01
N PHE A 123 -1.28 0.20 -8.29
CA PHE A 123 -1.84 -0.68 -7.27
C PHE A 123 -1.00 -1.95 -7.14
N LYS A 124 -0.59 -2.27 -5.91
CA LYS A 124 0.11 -3.51 -5.59
C LYS A 124 -0.80 -4.42 -4.77
N TRP A 125 -0.88 -5.69 -5.16
CA TRP A 125 -1.68 -6.69 -4.44
C TRP A 125 -1.00 -8.04 -4.43
N ASN A 126 -1.01 -8.73 -3.28
CA ASN A 126 -0.62 -10.13 -3.23
C ASN A 126 -1.85 -11.01 -3.01
N GLU A 127 -2.10 -11.93 -3.94
CA GLU A 127 -3.36 -12.70 -3.98
C GLU A 127 -3.32 -14.04 -3.23
N THR A 128 -2.38 -14.22 -2.30
CA THR A 128 -2.24 -15.47 -1.53
C THR A 128 -3.53 -15.85 -0.81
N GLN A 129 -4.24 -14.88 -0.22
CA GLN A 129 -5.49 -15.13 0.54
C GLN A 129 -6.74 -14.63 -0.18
N VAL A 130 -6.65 -13.49 -0.86
CA VAL A 130 -7.78 -12.86 -1.55
C VAL A 130 -7.41 -12.67 -3.01
N LYS A 131 -8.23 -13.23 -3.90
CA LYS A 131 -7.96 -13.22 -5.35
C LYS A 131 -8.01 -11.81 -5.90
N VAL A 132 -7.06 -11.47 -6.78
CA VAL A 132 -7.00 -10.14 -7.39
C VAL A 132 -8.31 -9.79 -8.11
N LYS A 133 -8.99 -10.77 -8.73
CA LYS A 133 -10.28 -10.57 -9.38
C LYS A 133 -11.37 -10.03 -8.44
N GLU A 134 -11.31 -10.42 -7.17
CA GLU A 134 -12.29 -10.00 -6.17
C GLU A 134 -12.05 -8.55 -5.78
N VAL A 135 -10.79 -8.15 -5.65
CA VAL A 135 -10.40 -6.77 -5.36
C VAL A 135 -10.70 -5.85 -6.53
N LEU A 136 -10.43 -6.29 -7.77
CA LEU A 136 -10.74 -5.51 -8.97
C LEU A 136 -12.25 -5.27 -9.15
N ALA A 137 -13.11 -6.12 -8.58
CA ALA A 137 -14.56 -5.88 -8.59
C ALA A 137 -15.01 -4.78 -7.59
N LEU A 138 -14.10 -4.26 -6.75
CA LEU A 138 -14.40 -3.22 -5.75
C LEU A 138 -14.27 -1.81 -6.31
N THR A 139 -13.74 -1.64 -7.52
CA THR A 139 -13.60 -0.35 -8.21
C THR A 139 -14.26 -0.41 -9.60
N PRO A 140 -14.91 0.66 -10.08
CA PRO A 140 -15.38 0.71 -11.46
C PRO A 140 -14.24 0.86 -12.47
N GLU A 141 -13.09 1.36 -12.02
CA GLU A 141 -11.92 1.62 -12.86
C GLU A 141 -11.20 0.34 -13.26
N LYS A 142 -10.71 0.28 -14.50
CA LYS A 142 -10.02 -0.90 -15.04
C LYS A 142 -8.53 -0.64 -15.18
N PRO A 143 -7.66 -1.61 -14.84
CA PRO A 143 -6.23 -1.43 -15.05
C PRO A 143 -5.92 -1.41 -16.55
N LEU A 144 -4.94 -0.59 -16.94
CA LEU A 144 -4.41 -0.47 -18.29
C LEU A 144 -3.49 -1.64 -18.65
N PHE A 145 -2.52 -1.91 -17.77
CA PHE A 145 -1.53 -2.96 -17.91
C PHE A 145 -0.94 -3.29 -16.53
N GLY A 146 -0.10 -4.31 -16.47
CA GLY A 146 0.56 -4.69 -15.23
C GLY A 146 1.56 -5.82 -15.38
N GLN A 147 2.12 -6.22 -14.25
CA GLN A 147 3.05 -7.32 -14.13
C GLN A 147 2.65 -8.22 -12.95
N VAL A 148 2.72 -9.53 -13.17
CA VAL A 148 2.68 -10.53 -12.10
C VAL A 148 4.11 -10.91 -11.73
N SER A 149 4.40 -10.90 -10.44
CA SER A 149 5.74 -11.02 -9.87
C SER A 149 5.75 -11.87 -8.59
N GLY A 150 6.94 -12.03 -8.02
CA GLY A 150 7.18 -12.86 -6.84
C GLY A 150 7.43 -14.32 -7.20
N ARG A 151 8.12 -15.05 -6.32
CA ARG A 151 8.54 -16.45 -6.55
C ARG A 151 7.38 -17.39 -6.89
N SER A 152 6.20 -17.11 -6.35
CA SER A 152 4.98 -17.88 -6.57
C SER A 152 4.05 -17.28 -7.64
N GLY A 153 4.44 -16.18 -8.29
CA GLY A 153 3.60 -15.50 -9.27
C GLY A 153 2.27 -14.98 -8.70
N MET A 154 2.25 -14.52 -7.45
CA MET A 154 1.04 -14.06 -6.77
C MET A 154 1.02 -12.56 -6.47
N THR A 155 2.09 -11.82 -6.79
CA THR A 155 2.16 -10.37 -6.53
C THR A 155 1.89 -9.60 -7.80
N HIS A 156 0.75 -8.93 -7.85
CA HIS A 156 0.28 -8.11 -8.94
C HIS A 156 0.71 -6.67 -8.74
N TRP A 157 1.28 -6.08 -9.79
CA TRP A 157 1.46 -4.64 -9.94
C TRP A 157 0.60 -4.19 -11.11
N LEU A 158 -0.44 -3.42 -10.83
CA LEU A 158 -1.43 -2.99 -11.81
C LEU A 158 -1.40 -1.47 -11.92
N VAL A 159 -1.49 -0.99 -13.15
CA VAL A 159 -1.48 0.45 -13.45
C VAL A 159 -2.85 0.85 -13.94
N PHE A 160 -3.43 1.88 -13.34
CA PHE A 160 -4.68 2.51 -13.76
C PHE A 160 -4.40 3.96 -14.12
N MET A 161 -5.23 4.52 -14.99
CA MET A 161 -5.25 5.95 -15.28
C MET A 161 -6.62 6.49 -14.90
N LYS A 162 -6.65 7.61 -14.18
CA LYS A 162 -7.90 8.31 -13.88
C LYS A 162 -8.50 8.84 -15.20
N PRO A 163 -9.79 8.56 -15.48
CA PRO A 163 -10.48 9.10 -16.65
C PRO A 163 -10.45 10.63 -16.74
#